data_AF-A0A662Q1B9-F1
#
_entry.id   AF-A0A662Q1B9-F1
#
_cell.length_a   1.000
_cell.length_b   1.000
_cell.length_c   1.000
_cell.angle_alpha   90.00
_cell.angle_beta   90.00
_cell.angle_gamma   90.00
#
_symmetry.space_group_name_H-M   'P 1'
#
loop_
_entity.id
_entity.type
_entity.pdbx_description
1 polymer ?
#
loop_
_entity_poly.entity_id
_entity_poly.type
_entity_poly.pdbx_seq_one_letter_code
_entity_poly.pdbx_strand_id
1 'polypeptide(L)'
;MRENLRGRCDWENPRMVERNREPAHATLAVYPDEKSALKCERMKSPWILMLNGEWKFKLCRNPKSVPEGFHRVDFNDESWDDIPVPSNWQMLGYDKPIYVNVRYPFPPDPPRVPRDWNPTGLYRRWFMVP
;
A
#
# COMPACT_ATOMS: atom_id res chain seq x y z
N MET A 1 -31.68 12.33 -6.79
CA MET A 1 -30.58 13.18 -6.26
C MET A 1 -29.25 12.56 -6.70
N ARG A 2 -28.56 13.15 -7.69
CA ARG A 2 -27.20 12.73 -8.05
C ARG A 2 -26.25 13.51 -7.14
N GLU A 3 -25.76 12.84 -6.09
CA GLU A 3 -24.76 13.43 -5.20
C GLU A 3 -23.50 13.73 -6.03
N ASN A 4 -23.09 14.99 -6.03
CA ASN A 4 -21.98 15.50 -6.82
C ASN A 4 -20.67 15.00 -6.17
N LEU A 5 -20.10 13.91 -6.68
CA LEU A 5 -18.91 13.23 -6.12
C LEU A 5 -17.58 13.99 -6.33
N ARG A 6 -17.62 15.22 -6.85
CA ARG A 6 -16.43 16.05 -7.06
C ARG A 6 -15.95 16.60 -5.71
N GLY A 7 -14.80 16.14 -5.22
CA GLY A 7 -14.14 16.63 -4.01
C GLY A 7 -14.13 15.68 -2.80
N ARG A 8 -14.66 14.45 -2.92
CA ARG A 8 -14.49 13.41 -1.87
C ARG A 8 -13.19 12.65 -2.08
N CYS A 9 -12.54 12.27 -0.97
CA CYS A 9 -11.38 11.39 -1.02
C CYS A 9 -11.81 10.00 -1.53
N ASP A 10 -10.97 9.36 -2.32
CA ASP A 10 -11.31 8.09 -2.97
C ASP A 10 -11.65 6.98 -1.96
N TRP A 11 -10.97 6.97 -0.81
CA TRP A 11 -11.20 6.01 0.28
C TRP A 11 -12.52 6.22 1.06
N GLU A 12 -13.27 7.30 0.82
CA GLU A 12 -14.64 7.51 1.34
C GLU A 12 -15.71 7.39 0.23
N ASN A 13 -15.34 6.89 -0.96
CA ASN A 13 -16.26 6.71 -2.08
C ASN A 13 -16.38 5.21 -2.44
N PRO A 14 -17.47 4.53 -2.04
CA PRO A 14 -17.62 3.08 -2.28
C PRO A 14 -17.77 2.71 -3.76
N ARG A 15 -18.01 3.69 -4.65
CA ARG A 15 -18.03 3.48 -6.11
C ARG A 15 -16.64 3.57 -6.74
N MET A 16 -15.65 4.09 -6.00
CA MET A 16 -14.27 4.23 -6.44
C MET A 16 -13.46 3.02 -5.94
N VAL A 17 -13.60 1.89 -6.63
CA VAL A 17 -12.90 0.65 -6.25
C VAL A 17 -11.49 0.56 -6.81
N GLU A 18 -11.19 1.32 -7.87
CA GLU A 18 -9.88 1.37 -8.53
C GLU A 18 -9.74 2.62 -9.41
N ARG A 19 -8.50 2.96 -9.77
CA ARG A 19 -8.15 3.90 -10.85
C ARG A 19 -6.95 3.34 -11.61
N ASN A 20 -7.05 3.25 -12.93
CA ASN A 20 -5.95 2.82 -13.83
C ASN A 20 -5.33 1.46 -13.46
N ARG A 21 -6.11 0.56 -12.85
CA ARG A 21 -5.69 -0.82 -12.60
C ARG A 21 -5.99 -1.65 -13.85
N GLU A 22 -5.07 -2.53 -14.23
CA GLU A 22 -5.30 -3.49 -15.33
C GLU A 22 -6.45 -4.46 -15.00
N PRO A 23 -7.19 -4.97 -16.01
CA PRO A 23 -8.27 -5.94 -15.80
C PRO A 23 -7.77 -7.23 -15.12
N ALA A 24 -8.62 -7.85 -14.30
CA ALA A 24 -8.30 -9.11 -13.66
C ALA A 24 -8.05 -10.23 -14.69
N HIS A 25 -6.98 -11.00 -14.50
CA HIS A 25 -6.61 -12.13 -15.34
C HIS A 25 -5.96 -13.25 -14.51
N ALA A 26 -5.77 -14.44 -15.10
CA ALA A 26 -5.07 -15.55 -14.44
C ALA A 26 -3.62 -15.20 -14.13
N THR A 27 -3.05 -15.71 -13.04
CA THR A 27 -1.66 -15.45 -12.67
C THR A 27 -0.71 -15.88 -13.79
N LEU A 28 0.01 -14.92 -14.36
CA LEU A 28 1.01 -15.17 -15.39
C LEU A 28 2.43 -15.18 -14.79
N ALA A 29 3.31 -15.91 -15.45
CA ALA A 29 4.73 -15.98 -15.16
C ALA A 29 5.47 -15.98 -16.50
N VAL A 30 6.41 -15.05 -16.67
CA VAL A 30 7.19 -14.95 -17.90
C VAL A 30 8.49 -15.72 -17.70
N TYR A 31 8.83 -16.59 -18.64
CA TYR A 31 10.01 -17.45 -18.59
C TYR A 31 10.77 -17.39 -19.91
N PRO A 32 12.12 -17.43 -19.90
CA PRO A 32 12.92 -17.31 -21.12
C PRO A 32 12.74 -18.49 -22.08
N ASP A 33 12.37 -19.66 -21.57
CA ASP A 33 12.21 -20.88 -22.35
C ASP A 33 11.25 -21.88 -21.69
N GLU A 34 10.77 -22.87 -22.46
CA GLU A 34 9.86 -23.92 -22.00
C GLU A 34 10.42 -24.74 -20.83
N LYS A 35 11.72 -25.07 -20.85
CA LYS A 35 12.36 -25.88 -19.82
C LYS A 35 12.34 -25.18 -18.46
N SER A 36 12.54 -23.87 -18.43
CA SER A 36 12.41 -23.05 -17.22
C SER A 36 10.95 -22.88 -16.80
N ALA A 37 10.02 -22.75 -17.75
CA ALA A 37 8.58 -22.68 -17.47
C ALA A 37 8.05 -23.94 -16.80
N LEU A 38 8.48 -25.12 -17.25
CA LEU A 38 8.10 -26.43 -16.67
C LEU A 38 8.55 -26.61 -15.22
N LYS A 39 9.58 -25.89 -14.76
CA LYS A 39 10.01 -25.91 -13.36
C LYS A 39 9.09 -25.11 -12.45
N CYS A 40 8.29 -24.20 -13.00
CA CYS A 40 7.38 -23.32 -12.27
C CYS A 40 8.07 -22.43 -11.21
N GLU A 41 9.37 -22.16 -11.36
CA GLU A 41 10.16 -21.32 -10.45
C GLU A 41 10.14 -19.85 -10.88
N ARG A 42 8.95 -19.23 -10.89
CA ARG A 42 8.73 -17.87 -11.41
C ARG A 42 9.79 -16.86 -10.94
N MET A 43 10.14 -16.91 -9.66
CA MET A 43 11.08 -15.97 -9.04
C MET A 43 12.52 -16.03 -9.59
N LYS A 44 12.86 -17.08 -10.33
CA LYS A 44 14.16 -17.21 -11.02
C LYS A 44 14.14 -16.65 -12.44
N SER A 45 12.99 -16.17 -12.91
CA SER A 45 12.91 -15.51 -14.22
C SER A 45 13.73 -14.22 -14.23
N PRO A 46 14.55 -13.96 -15.27
CA PRO A 46 15.32 -12.73 -15.38
C PRO A 46 14.45 -11.49 -15.56
N TRP A 47 13.16 -11.66 -15.87
CA TRP A 47 12.21 -10.56 -16.05
C TRP A 47 11.39 -10.25 -14.79
N ILE A 48 11.81 -10.79 -13.65
CA ILE A 48 11.16 -10.55 -12.37
C ILE A 48 12.16 -9.93 -11.40
N LEU A 49 11.82 -8.73 -10.94
CA LEU A 49 12.56 -8.03 -9.89
C LEU A 49 11.75 -8.06 -8.59
N MET A 50 12.35 -8.59 -7.52
CA MET A 50 11.75 -8.61 -6.19
C MET A 50 11.98 -7.30 -5.44
N LEU A 51 10.89 -6.70 -4.96
CA LEU A 51 10.92 -5.50 -4.13
C LEU A 51 10.63 -5.78 -2.65
N ASN A 52 10.78 -7.04 -2.20
CA ASN A 52 10.87 -7.36 -0.77
C ASN A 52 12.20 -6.86 -0.19
N GLY A 53 12.25 -6.64 1.12
CA GLY A 53 13.42 -6.13 1.82
C GLY A 53 13.10 -4.88 2.64
N GLU A 54 14.12 -4.09 2.95
CA GLU A 54 13.98 -2.87 3.73
C GLU A 54 13.43 -1.71 2.88
N TRP A 55 12.48 -0.98 3.45
CA TRP A 55 11.89 0.23 2.87
C TRP A 55 11.93 1.34 3.92
N LYS A 56 12.14 2.58 3.48
CA LYS A 56 11.95 3.76 4.33
C LYS A 56 10.48 3.86 4.71
N PHE A 57 10.21 4.06 6.00
CA PHE A 57 8.88 4.00 6.57
C PHE A 57 8.60 5.13 7.56
N LYS A 58 7.39 5.68 7.49
CA LYS A 58 6.88 6.64 8.46
C LYS A 58 5.41 6.42 8.71
N LEU A 59 5.04 6.26 9.99
CA LEU A 59 3.64 6.23 10.41
C LEU A 59 3.15 7.64 10.75
N CYS A 60 2.10 8.08 10.06
CA CYS A 60 1.39 9.33 10.34
C CYS A 60 0.06 9.03 11.05
N ARG A 61 -0.41 9.96 11.89
CA ARG A 61 -1.65 9.78 12.67
C ARG A 61 -2.89 9.68 11.78
N ASN A 62 -2.92 10.44 10.69
CA ASN A 62 -4.01 10.51 9.72
C ASN A 62 -3.51 11.01 8.35
N PRO A 63 -4.30 10.86 7.26
CA PRO A 63 -3.88 11.31 5.93
C PRO A 63 -3.55 12.80 5.82
N LYS A 64 -4.16 13.65 6.66
CA LYS A 64 -3.88 15.10 6.67
C LYS A 64 -2.52 15.44 7.28
N SER A 65 -1.97 14.56 8.12
CA SER A 65 -0.65 14.73 8.75
C SER A 65 0.52 14.22 7.90
N VAL A 66 0.24 13.70 6.70
CA VAL A 66 1.26 13.25 5.75
C VAL A 66 2.06 14.47 5.25
N PRO A 67 3.41 14.41 5.26
CA PRO A 67 4.23 15.47 4.69
C PRO A 67 3.89 15.73 3.23
N GLU A 68 3.71 17.00 2.87
CA GLU A 68 3.45 17.39 1.49
C GLU A 68 4.63 16.98 0.59
N GLY A 69 4.32 16.44 -0.58
CA GLY A 69 5.36 16.05 -1.54
C GLY A 69 6.17 14.80 -1.17
N PHE A 70 5.78 14.02 -0.15
CA PHE A 70 6.52 12.81 0.24
C PHE A 70 6.71 11.78 -0.89
N HIS A 71 5.91 11.83 -1.95
CA HIS A 71 6.01 10.95 -3.13
C HIS A 71 7.05 11.43 -4.14
N ARG A 72 7.54 12.67 -4.02
CA ARG A 72 8.50 13.25 -4.96
C ARG A 72 9.85 12.58 -4.79
N VAL A 73 10.57 12.52 -5.90
CA VAL A 73 11.89 11.86 -6.00
C VAL A 73 12.93 12.56 -5.12
N ASP A 74 12.85 13.89 -5.03
CA ASP A 74 13.76 14.78 -4.29
C ASP A 74 13.38 14.99 -2.81
N PHE A 75 12.33 14.32 -2.32
CA PHE A 75 11.94 14.41 -0.91
C PHE A 75 12.99 13.75 -0.01
N ASN A 76 13.46 14.48 1.02
CA ASN A 76 14.39 13.95 2.01
C ASN A 76 13.64 13.05 3.03
N ASP A 77 13.94 11.74 3.01
CA ASP A 77 13.43 10.71 3.92
C ASP A 77 14.50 10.16 4.87
N GLU A 78 15.65 10.81 5.02
CA GLU A 78 16.77 10.36 5.86
C GLU A 78 16.38 10.14 7.33
N SER A 79 15.42 10.93 7.83
CA SER A 79 14.94 10.82 9.20
C SER A 79 13.88 9.74 9.41
N TRP A 80 13.55 8.95 8.37
CA TRP A 80 12.53 7.91 8.46
C TRP A 80 13.17 6.59 8.91
N ASP A 81 12.36 5.81 9.62
CA ASP A 81 12.74 4.46 10.04
C ASP A 81 12.83 3.54 8.82
N ASP A 82 13.42 2.35 9.00
CA ASP A 82 13.39 1.28 8.02
C ASP A 82 12.43 0.17 8.48
N ILE A 83 11.67 -0.42 7.54
CA ILE A 83 10.72 -1.50 7.82
C ILE A 83 10.91 -2.67 6.83
N PRO A 84 10.89 -3.93 7.29
CA PRO A 84 10.89 -5.07 6.39
C PRO A 84 9.55 -5.20 5.67
N VAL A 85 9.57 -5.40 4.37
CA VAL A 85 8.39 -5.66 3.53
C VAL A 85 8.49 -7.07 2.92
N PRO A 86 7.43 -7.89 3.01
CA PRO A 86 6.11 -7.60 3.59
C PRO A 86 6.06 -7.76 5.13
N SER A 87 5.27 -6.92 5.80
CA SER A 87 4.97 -7.03 7.23
C SER A 87 3.68 -6.26 7.59
N ASN A 88 3.15 -6.50 8.79
CA ASN A 88 2.16 -5.63 9.41
C ASN A 88 2.87 -4.72 10.41
N TRP A 89 2.75 -3.39 10.27
CA TRP A 89 3.52 -2.45 11.09
C TRP A 89 3.22 -2.56 12.59
N GLN A 90 2.02 -3.00 12.98
CA GLN A 90 1.65 -3.25 14.39
C GLN A 90 2.53 -4.30 15.05
N MET A 91 3.04 -5.27 14.28
CA MET A 91 3.94 -6.31 14.79
C MET A 91 5.38 -5.79 14.98
N LEU A 92 5.67 -4.58 14.50
CA LEU A 92 6.99 -3.96 14.51
C LEU A 92 7.03 -2.72 15.42
N GLY A 93 6.06 -2.58 16.32
CA GLY A 93 6.01 -1.51 17.32
C GLY A 93 5.29 -0.22 16.88
N TYR A 94 4.73 -0.19 15.67
CA TYR A 94 3.96 0.96 15.19
C TYR A 94 2.48 0.82 15.52
N ASP A 95 1.91 1.80 16.21
CA ASP A 95 0.50 1.76 16.61
C ASP A 95 0.13 0.48 17.41
N LYS A 96 -1.15 0.09 17.46
CA LYS A 96 -1.64 -1.05 18.23
C LYS A 96 -2.54 -1.97 17.39
N PRO A 97 -2.45 -3.30 17.54
CA PRO A 97 -3.44 -4.20 16.98
C PRO A 97 -4.79 -4.02 17.71
N ILE A 98 -5.89 -4.05 16.96
CA ILE A 98 -7.24 -3.95 17.52
C ILE A 98 -8.02 -5.21 17.13
N TYR A 99 -8.50 -5.93 18.14
CA TYR A 99 -9.42 -7.05 17.96
C TYR A 99 -10.82 -6.65 18.42
N VAL A 100 -11.81 -6.87 17.55
CA VAL A 100 -13.23 -6.66 17.79
C VAL A 100 -14.01 -7.79 17.14
N ASN A 101 -15.07 -8.28 17.78
CA ASN A 101 -15.86 -9.39 17.26
C ASN A 101 -16.88 -8.92 16.18
N VAL A 102 -17.88 -8.11 16.59
CA VAL A 102 -18.98 -7.69 15.70
C VAL A 102 -18.89 -6.20 15.31
N ARG A 103 -18.53 -5.34 16.26
CA ARG A 103 -18.50 -3.88 16.04
C ARG A 103 -17.29 -3.46 15.21
N TYR A 104 -17.42 -2.37 14.46
CA TYR A 104 -16.28 -1.69 13.88
C TYR A 104 -15.34 -1.14 14.98
N PRO A 105 -14.03 -1.05 14.72
CA PRO A 105 -13.08 -0.42 15.64
C PRO A 105 -13.16 1.12 15.64
N PHE A 106 -14.11 1.69 14.89
CA PHE A 106 -14.38 3.12 14.75
C PHE A 106 -15.91 3.37 14.63
N PRO A 107 -16.39 4.62 14.79
CA PRO A 107 -17.82 4.93 14.67
C PRO A 107 -18.44 4.50 13.33
N PRO A 108 -19.55 3.76 13.33
CA PRO A 108 -20.19 3.28 12.10
C PRO A 108 -21.02 4.39 11.43
N ASP A 109 -20.40 5.19 10.55
CA ASP A 109 -21.05 6.26 9.77
C ASP A 109 -20.74 6.11 8.26
N PRO A 110 -21.25 5.07 7.57
CA PRO A 110 -20.88 4.81 6.18
C PRO A 110 -21.34 5.95 5.24
N PRO A 111 -20.51 6.37 4.25
CA PRO A 111 -19.21 5.81 3.85
C PRO A 111 -17.99 6.50 4.53
N ARG A 112 -18.23 7.27 5.60
CA ARG A 112 -17.22 8.11 6.25
C ARG A 112 -16.36 7.29 7.21
N VAL A 113 -15.10 7.69 7.33
CA VAL A 113 -14.13 7.12 8.28
C VAL A 113 -13.58 8.21 9.20
N PRO A 114 -12.99 7.87 10.36
CA PRO A 114 -12.36 8.87 11.22
C PRO A 114 -11.33 9.71 10.49
N ARG A 115 -11.32 11.01 10.77
CA ARG A 115 -10.39 11.99 10.17
C ARG A 115 -9.23 12.35 11.10
N ASP A 116 -9.42 12.19 12.39
CA ASP A 116 -8.50 12.55 13.46
C ASP A 116 -7.50 11.43 13.76
N TRP A 117 -7.95 10.17 13.76
CA TRP A 117 -7.12 8.98 13.96
C TRP A 117 -7.42 7.94 12.88
N ASN A 118 -6.56 7.91 11.87
CA ASN A 118 -6.61 6.98 10.74
C ASN A 118 -5.15 6.67 10.32
N PRO A 119 -4.45 5.82 11.10
CA PRO A 119 -3.02 5.59 10.96
C PRO A 119 -2.62 5.32 9.50
N THR A 120 -1.70 6.14 8.97
CA THR A 120 -1.32 6.15 7.55
C THR A 120 0.16 5.84 7.43
N GLY A 121 0.50 4.68 6.86
CA GLY A 121 1.88 4.27 6.61
C GLY A 121 2.39 4.81 5.27
N LEU A 122 3.54 5.46 5.29
CA LEU A 122 4.25 5.93 4.10
C LEU A 122 5.44 5.01 3.84
N TYR A 123 5.62 4.57 2.60
CA TYR A 123 6.70 3.67 2.18
C TYR A 123 7.47 4.28 1.02
N ARG A 124 8.81 4.27 1.10
CA ARG A 124 9.69 4.73 0.03
C ARG A 124 10.84 3.74 -0.17
N ARG A 125 11.20 3.51 -1.43
CA ARG A 125 12.34 2.65 -1.81
C ARG A 125 12.88 3.05 -3.16
N TRP A 126 14.21 3.15 -3.25
CA TRP A 126 14.93 3.24 -4.52
C TRP A 126 15.18 1.84 -5.07
N PHE A 127 15.02 1.68 -6.39
CA PHE A 127 15.37 0.47 -7.10
C PHE A 127 15.84 0.83 -8.50
N MET A 128 16.61 -0.07 -9.12
CA MET A 128 17.06 0.06 -10.50
C MET A 128 16.32 -0.93 -11.37
N VAL A 129 15.89 -0.49 -12.55
CA VAL A 129 15.38 -1.38 -13.58
C VAL A 129 16.59 -2.04 -14.26
N PRO A 130 16.61 -3.38 -14.42
CA PRO A 130 17.71 -4.09 -15.09
C PRO A 130 17.93 -3.72 -16.56
#